data_AF-A0A8J3KVU0-F1
#
_entry.id   AF-A0A8J3KVU0-F1
#
_cell.length_a   1.000
_cell.length_b   1.000
_cell.length_c   1.000
_cell.angle_alpha   90.00
_cell.angle_beta   90.00
_cell.angle_gamma   90.00
#
_symmetry.space_group_name_H-M   'P 1'
#
loop_
_entity.id
_entity.type
_entity.pdbx_description
1 polymer ?
#
loop_
_entity_poly.entity_id
_entity_poly.type
_entity_poly.pdbx_seq_one_letter_code
_entity_poly.pdbx_strand_id
1 'polypeptide(L)'
;MLIDAEHIARTVLLSSTGPDLTAEVWACRTLAARTPGHRSRLVSALLRLERVTDSPGTRLRLAEEAVANARQIDPAQDHHATDMLIWALYALQRNLHATGRTAEGQAARQEFLDRHHPDLHVANSCPVTVCYADKDLPPVGGQPAVHRPGTAR
;
A
#
# COMPACT_ATOMS: atom_id res chain seq x y z
N MET A 1 24.81 3.93 -18.01
CA MET A 1 24.40 4.28 -16.63
C MET A 1 23.05 3.72 -16.19
N LEU A 2 22.03 3.54 -17.05
CA LEU A 2 20.75 2.91 -16.63
C LEU A 2 20.88 1.42 -16.26
N ILE A 3 21.76 0.68 -16.96
CA ILE A 3 22.06 -0.73 -16.68
C ILE A 3 22.70 -0.89 -15.29
N ASP A 4 23.52 0.09 -14.87
CA ASP A 4 24.18 0.07 -13.57
C ASP A 4 23.17 0.20 -12.42
N ALA A 5 22.17 1.08 -12.57
CA ALA A 5 21.13 1.29 -11.55
C ALA A 5 20.25 0.05 -11.36
N GLU A 6 19.85 -0.62 -12.45
CA GLU A 6 19.07 -1.87 -12.33
C GLU A 6 19.87 -2.99 -11.68
N HIS A 7 21.17 -3.12 -12.02
CA HIS A 7 22.02 -4.12 -11.40
C HIS A 7 22.18 -3.87 -9.90
N ILE A 8 22.43 -2.62 -9.50
CA ILE A 8 22.48 -2.22 -8.09
C ILE A 8 21.15 -2.52 -7.39
N ALA A 9 20.01 -2.18 -8.01
CA ALA A 9 18.69 -2.46 -7.45
C ALA A 9 18.46 -3.97 -7.23
N ARG A 10 18.84 -4.82 -8.20
CA ARG A 10 18.78 -6.28 -8.04
C ARG A 10 19.66 -6.73 -6.88
N THR A 11 20.90 -6.26 -6.78
CA THR A 11 21.81 -6.60 -5.68
C THR A 11 21.27 -6.19 -4.32
N VAL A 12 20.65 -5.01 -4.20
CA VAL A 12 19.98 -4.55 -2.97
C VAL A 12 18.87 -5.52 -2.56
N LEU A 13 18.01 -5.93 -3.50
CA LEU A 13 16.91 -6.86 -3.21
C LEU A 13 17.35 -8.30 -2.92
N LEU A 14 18.56 -8.66 -3.33
CA LEU A 14 19.18 -9.98 -3.11
C LEU A 14 20.09 -10.02 -1.87
N SER A 15 20.23 -8.92 -1.13
CA SER A 15 21.03 -8.88 0.09
C SER A 15 20.53 -9.89 1.13
N SER A 16 21.44 -10.69 1.69
CA SER A 16 21.12 -11.75 2.67
C SER A 16 20.59 -11.22 4.01
N THR A 17 20.94 -9.99 4.38
CA THR A 17 20.41 -9.33 5.59
C THR A 17 19.06 -8.64 5.34
N GLY A 18 18.60 -8.60 4.08
CA GLY A 18 17.50 -7.77 3.64
C GLY A 18 17.88 -6.28 3.55
N PRO A 19 17.29 -5.53 2.61
CA PRO A 19 17.41 -4.07 2.57
C PRO A 19 16.56 -3.41 3.67
N ASP A 20 16.96 -2.22 4.12
CA ASP A 20 16.03 -1.35 4.84
C ASP A 20 14.86 -0.92 3.92
N LEU A 21 13.75 -0.47 4.51
CA LEU A 21 12.52 -0.17 3.75
C LEU A 21 12.71 0.95 2.70
N THR A 22 13.58 1.92 2.96
CA THR A 22 13.83 3.01 2.00
C THR A 22 14.62 2.48 0.81
N ALA A 23 15.66 1.69 1.06
CA ALA A 23 16.44 1.01 0.03
C ALA A 23 15.59 0.02 -0.78
N GLU A 24 14.70 -0.73 -0.12
CA GLU A 24 13.77 -1.65 -0.78
C GLU A 24 12.81 -0.91 -1.73
N VAL A 25 12.20 0.18 -1.27
CA VAL A 25 11.32 1.00 -2.10
C VAL A 25 12.08 1.60 -3.29
N TRP A 26 13.28 2.12 -3.08
CA TRP A 26 14.11 2.64 -4.17
C TRP A 26 14.42 1.57 -5.23
N ALA A 27 14.86 0.38 -4.79
CA ALA A 27 15.19 -0.71 -5.69
C ALA A 27 13.94 -1.21 -6.45
N CYS A 28 12.80 -1.35 -5.76
CA CYS A 28 11.55 -1.74 -6.38
C CYS A 28 11.04 -0.69 -7.39
N ARG A 29 11.13 0.61 -7.09
CA ARG A 29 10.82 1.68 -8.07
C ARG A 29 11.66 1.57 -9.32
N THR A 30 12.98 1.38 -9.13
CA THR A 30 13.94 1.27 -10.23
C THR A 30 13.58 0.11 -11.16
N LEU A 31 13.22 -1.05 -10.60
CA LEU A 31 12.88 -2.23 -11.38
C LEU A 31 11.45 -2.20 -11.96
N ALA A 32 10.47 -1.71 -11.21
CA ALA A 32 9.07 -1.62 -11.65
C ALA A 32 8.87 -0.66 -12.82
N ALA A 33 9.74 0.35 -12.98
CA ALA A 33 9.74 1.25 -14.13
C ALA A 33 10.04 0.53 -15.46
N ARG A 34 10.58 -0.69 -15.42
CA ARG A 34 11.03 -1.44 -16.61
C ARG A 34 10.34 -2.79 -16.74
N THR A 35 10.04 -3.42 -15.61
CA THR A 35 9.48 -4.77 -15.58
C THR A 35 8.24 -4.79 -14.68
N PRO A 36 7.04 -5.01 -15.27
CA PRO A 36 5.76 -5.05 -14.54
C PRO A 36 5.75 -5.98 -13.31
N GLY A 37 6.48 -7.09 -13.36
CA GLY A 37 6.52 -8.10 -12.28
C GLY A 37 7.07 -7.60 -10.94
N HIS A 38 7.67 -6.41 -10.87
CA HIS A 38 8.13 -5.84 -9.60
C HIS A 38 7.09 -4.93 -8.91
N ARG A 39 5.95 -4.65 -9.55
CA ARG A 39 4.93 -3.74 -8.98
C ARG A 39 4.34 -4.25 -7.67
N SER A 40 4.06 -5.56 -7.58
CA SER A 40 3.51 -6.16 -6.35
C SER A 40 4.44 -5.97 -5.16
N ARG A 41 5.74 -6.19 -5.36
CA ARG A 41 6.78 -5.95 -4.35
C ARG A 41 6.91 -4.46 -4.01
N LEU A 42 6.80 -3.58 -5.01
CA LEU A 42 6.81 -2.13 -4.78
C LEU A 42 5.63 -1.68 -3.91
N VAL A 43 4.40 -2.11 -4.23
CA VAL A 43 3.22 -1.82 -3.41
C VAL A 43 3.41 -2.31 -1.98
N SER A 44 3.96 -3.53 -1.83
CA SER A 44 4.32 -4.10 -0.53
C SER A 44 5.23 -3.19 0.29
N ALA A 45 6.37 -2.82 -0.29
CA ALA A 45 7.37 -2.00 0.35
C ALA A 45 6.86 -0.57 0.66
N LEU A 46 6.08 0.04 -0.23
CA LEU A 46 5.50 1.37 -0.03
C LEU A 46 4.57 1.41 1.18
N LEU A 47 3.70 0.42 1.33
CA LEU A 47 2.77 0.39 2.46
C LEU A 47 3.46 0.04 3.78
N ARG A 48 4.54 -0.77 3.76
CA ARG A 48 5.38 -0.99 4.94
C ARG A 48 6.09 0.29 5.37
N LEU A 49 6.68 1.03 4.41
CA LEU A 49 7.34 2.30 4.67
C LEU A 49 6.34 3.37 5.16
N GLU A 50 5.14 3.41 4.59
CA GLU A 50 4.07 4.32 4.99
C GLU A 50 3.71 4.16 6.47
N ARG A 51 3.60 2.93 6.97
CA ARG A 51 3.21 2.66 8.36
C ARG A 51 4.22 3.16 9.40
N VAL A 52 5.51 3.14 9.07
CA VAL A 52 6.60 3.54 9.96
C VAL A 52 7.05 4.99 9.74
N THR A 53 6.45 5.69 8.78
CA THR A 53 6.75 7.09 8.49
C THR A 53 5.92 7.98 9.40
N ASP A 54 6.52 8.92 10.12
CA ASP A 54 5.78 9.80 11.04
C ASP A 54 5.08 10.98 10.37
N SER A 55 5.66 11.50 9.27
CA SER A 55 5.15 12.70 8.60
C SER A 55 3.85 12.41 7.83
N PRO A 56 2.71 13.06 8.17
CA PRO A 56 1.42 12.81 7.50
C PRO A 56 1.46 13.05 5.99
N GLY A 57 2.18 14.09 5.54
CA GLY A 57 2.33 14.40 4.11
C GLY A 57 3.15 13.34 3.36
N THR A 58 4.20 12.83 3.99
CA THR A 58 5.01 11.75 3.39
C THR A 58 4.23 10.44 3.33
N ARG A 59 3.49 10.10 4.39
CA ARG A 59 2.60 8.93 4.43
C ARG A 59 1.56 8.98 3.32
N LEU A 60 0.92 10.14 3.13
CA LEU A 60 -0.06 10.34 2.07
C LEU A 60 0.55 10.07 0.69
N ARG A 61 1.71 10.66 0.39
CA ARG A 61 2.41 10.43 -0.88
C ARG A 61 2.75 8.96 -1.13
N LEU A 62 3.19 8.25 -0.09
CA LEU A 62 3.51 6.82 -0.19
C LEU A 62 2.25 5.99 -0.50
N ALA A 63 1.12 6.32 0.13
CA ALA A 63 -0.16 5.66 -0.14
C ALA A 63 -0.70 5.99 -1.55
N GLU A 64 -0.60 7.24 -2.00
CA GLU A 64 -0.97 7.64 -3.37
C GLU A 64 -0.16 6.84 -4.41
N GLU A 65 1.15 6.70 -4.20
CA GLU A 65 2.02 5.90 -5.07
C GLU A 65 1.67 4.41 -5.03
N ALA A 66 1.35 3.87 -3.85
CA ALA A 66 0.95 2.48 -3.71
C ALA A 66 -0.33 2.20 -4.51
N VAL A 67 -1.34 3.08 -4.44
CA VAL A 67 -2.57 2.96 -5.24
C VAL A 67 -2.26 3.04 -6.73
N ALA A 68 -1.42 3.99 -7.14
CA ALA A 68 -1.06 4.16 -8.55
C ALA A 68 -0.37 2.92 -9.14
N ASN A 69 0.48 2.24 -8.35
CA ASN A 69 1.12 1.00 -8.77
C ASN A 69 0.19 -0.21 -8.70
N ALA A 70 -0.64 -0.32 -7.66
CA ALA A 70 -1.58 -1.43 -7.51
C ALA A 70 -2.60 -1.48 -8.66
N ARG A 71 -3.07 -0.32 -9.13
CA ARG A 71 -3.97 -0.24 -10.30
C ARG A 71 -3.35 -0.71 -11.62
N GLN A 72 -2.02 -0.83 -11.69
CA GLN A 72 -1.30 -1.30 -12.88
C GLN A 72 -0.99 -2.80 -12.85
N ILE A 73 -1.36 -3.49 -11.77
CA ILE A 73 -1.16 -4.94 -11.66
C ILE A 73 -2.35 -5.62 -12.33
N ASP A 74 -2.07 -6.49 -13.31
CA ASP A 74 -3.09 -7.28 -13.98
C ASP A 74 -3.56 -8.42 -13.05
N PRO A 75 -4.85 -8.45 -12.64
CA PRO A 75 -5.38 -9.51 -11.79
C PRO A 75 -5.29 -10.91 -12.42
N ALA A 76 -5.20 -11.02 -13.75
CA ALA A 76 -5.00 -12.30 -14.43
C ALA A 76 -3.55 -12.82 -14.28
N GLN A 77 -2.59 -11.95 -13.98
CA GLN A 77 -1.18 -12.29 -13.82
C GLN A 77 -0.74 -12.37 -12.36
N ASP A 78 -1.45 -11.68 -11.46
CA ASP A 78 -1.20 -11.71 -10.03
C ASP A 78 -2.53 -11.74 -9.27
N HIS A 79 -2.83 -12.90 -8.68
CA HIS A 79 -4.03 -13.11 -7.89
C HIS A 79 -4.14 -12.20 -6.65
N HIS A 80 -3.05 -11.55 -6.23
CA HIS A 80 -3.03 -10.58 -5.13
C HIS A 80 -3.34 -9.14 -5.57
N ALA A 81 -3.50 -8.86 -6.88
CA ALA A 81 -3.68 -7.51 -7.40
C ALA A 81 -4.84 -6.76 -6.71
N THR A 82 -5.98 -7.43 -6.54
CA THR A 82 -7.17 -6.86 -5.91
C THR A 82 -6.94 -6.58 -4.42
N ASP A 83 -6.34 -7.53 -3.69
CA ASP A 83 -6.04 -7.36 -2.26
C ASP A 83 -5.08 -6.19 -2.03
N MET A 84 -4.02 -6.10 -2.85
CA MET A 84 -3.05 -5.00 -2.78
C MET A 84 -3.68 -3.64 -3.05
N LEU A 85 -4.58 -3.55 -4.05
CA LEU A 85 -5.30 -2.31 -4.32
C LEU A 85 -6.19 -1.91 -3.15
N ILE A 86 -6.88 -2.87 -2.54
CA ILE A 86 -7.73 -2.65 -1.36
C ILE A 86 -6.91 -2.09 -0.19
N TRP A 87 -5.75 -2.68 0.11
CA TRP A 87 -4.88 -2.21 1.18
C TRP A 87 -4.30 -0.82 0.88
N ALA A 88 -3.93 -0.55 -0.37
CA ALA A 88 -3.45 0.76 -0.78
C ALA A 88 -4.54 1.83 -0.67
N LEU A 89 -5.78 1.53 -1.07
CA LEU A 89 -6.94 2.42 -0.94
C LEU A 89 -7.28 2.69 0.52
N TYR A 90 -7.19 1.67 1.38
CA TYR A 90 -7.39 1.83 2.81
C TYR A 90 -6.34 2.76 3.45
N ALA A 91 -5.07 2.57 3.12
CA ALA A 91 -4.00 3.47 3.58
C ALA A 91 -4.21 4.91 3.05
N LEU A 92 -4.60 5.05 1.78
CA LEU A 92 -4.90 6.34 1.16
C LEU A 92 -6.04 7.05 1.88
N GLN A 93 -7.18 6.37 2.10
CA GLN A 93 -8.31 6.91 2.85
C GLN A 93 -7.87 7.43 4.22
N ARG A 94 -7.13 6.61 4.98
CA ARG A 94 -6.68 6.95 6.34
C ARG A 94 -5.82 8.21 6.36
N ASN A 95 -4.89 8.32 5.40
CA ASN A 95 -3.99 9.47 5.28
C ASN A 95 -4.68 10.73 4.74
N LEU A 96 -5.66 10.58 3.85
CA LEU A 96 -6.50 11.69 3.39
C LEU A 96 -7.32 12.27 4.54
N HIS A 97 -7.93 11.43 5.39
CA HIS A 97 -8.62 11.90 6.58
C HIS A 97 -7.67 12.58 7.57
N ALA A 98 -6.48 12.01 7.81
CA ALA A 98 -5.48 12.60 8.70
C ALA A 98 -4.99 13.99 8.24
N THR A 99 -5.05 14.27 6.94
CA THR A 99 -4.68 15.56 6.32
C THR A 99 -5.88 16.48 6.06
N GLY A 100 -7.09 16.11 6.51
CA GLY A 100 -8.31 16.92 6.35
C GLY A 100 -9.00 16.82 4.98
N ARG A 101 -8.49 15.98 4.06
CA ARG A 101 -9.04 15.76 2.71
C ARG A 101 -10.16 14.71 2.72
N THR A 102 -11.21 14.97 3.52
CA THR A 102 -12.26 13.98 3.83
C THR A 102 -13.05 13.50 2.61
N ALA A 103 -13.40 14.40 1.68
CA ALA A 103 -14.16 14.03 0.48
C ALA A 103 -13.38 13.03 -0.40
N GLU A 104 -12.08 13.24 -0.54
CA GLU A 104 -11.21 12.34 -1.30
C GLU A 104 -11.01 11.01 -0.58
N GLY A 105 -10.93 11.04 0.77
CA GLY A 105 -10.93 9.82 1.58
C GLY A 105 -12.20 8.99 1.39
N GLN A 106 -13.36 9.64 1.27
CA GLN A 106 -14.62 8.97 0.96
C GLN A 106 -14.65 8.38 -0.46
N ALA A 107 -14.06 9.07 -1.44
CA ALA A 107 -13.94 8.53 -2.79
C ALA A 107 -13.05 7.27 -2.82
N ALA A 108 -11.91 7.28 -2.13
CA ALA A 108 -11.06 6.10 -1.98
C ALA A 108 -11.79 4.94 -1.27
N ARG A 109 -12.62 5.27 -0.27
CA ARG A 109 -13.47 4.29 0.42
C ARG A 109 -14.52 3.67 -0.49
N GLN A 110 -15.17 4.47 -1.33
CA GLN A 110 -16.16 3.96 -2.28
C GLN A 110 -15.51 3.01 -3.27
N GLU A 111 -14.34 3.37 -3.81
CA GLU A 111 -13.57 2.51 -4.71
C GLU A 111 -13.20 1.17 -4.08
N PHE A 112 -12.82 1.19 -2.80
CA PHE A 112 -12.57 0.00 -1.99
C PHE A 112 -13.82 -0.89 -1.91
N LEU A 113 -15.00 -0.32 -1.64
CA LEU A 113 -16.25 -1.06 -1.50
C LEU A 113 -16.70 -1.68 -2.83
N ASP A 114 -16.58 -0.93 -3.93
CA ASP A 114 -16.97 -1.39 -5.26
C ASP A 114 -16.13 -2.59 -5.74
N ARG A 115 -14.90 -2.72 -5.24
CA ARG A 115 -13.97 -3.80 -5.55
C ARG A 115 -13.93 -4.90 -4.51
N HIS A 116 -14.56 -4.69 -3.35
CA HIS A 116 -14.54 -5.67 -2.28
C HIS A 116 -15.41 -6.88 -2.64
N HIS A 117 -14.87 -8.09 -2.48
CA HIS A 117 -15.61 -9.33 -2.61
C HIS A 117 -15.35 -10.22 -1.37
N PRO A 118 -16.34 -10.98 -0.86
CA PRO A 118 -16.16 -11.85 0.30
C PRO A 118 -15.01 -12.86 0.20
N ASP A 119 -14.63 -13.24 -1.02
CA ASP A 119 -13.58 -14.22 -1.31
C ASP A 119 -12.17 -13.64 -1.41
N LEU A 120 -11.97 -12.37 -1.01
CA LEU A 120 -10.64 -11.74 -0.99
C LEU A 120 -9.68 -12.48 -0.05
N HIS A 121 -8.41 -12.52 -0.42
CA HIS A 121 -7.43 -13.37 0.25
C HIS A 121 -7.00 -12.76 1.58
N VAL A 122 -7.69 -13.13 2.66
CA VAL A 122 -7.42 -12.67 4.03
C VAL A 122 -6.48 -13.60 4.80
N ALA A 123 -5.79 -14.53 4.12
CA ALA A 123 -4.96 -15.52 4.78
C ALA A 123 -3.76 -14.88 5.48
N ASN A 124 -3.75 -14.92 6.82
CA ASN A 124 -2.66 -14.44 7.69
C ASN A 124 -1.30 -15.14 7.45
N SER A 125 -1.24 -16.16 6.59
CA SER A 125 -0.05 -16.93 6.22
C SER A 125 0.51 -16.58 4.83
N CYS A 126 -0.16 -15.74 4.04
CA CYS A 126 0.31 -15.38 2.71
C CYS A 126 1.44 -14.34 2.81
N PRO A 127 2.67 -14.60 2.36
CA PRO A 127 3.80 -13.69 2.53
C PRO A 127 3.60 -12.31 1.87
N VAL A 128 2.63 -12.18 0.94
CA VAL A 128 2.24 -10.91 0.30
C VAL A 128 1.25 -10.12 1.18
N THR A 129 0.40 -10.80 1.96
CA THR A 129 -0.61 -10.18 2.84
C THR A 129 -0.27 -10.22 4.34
N VAL A 130 0.73 -11.02 4.76
CA VAL A 130 1.22 -11.18 6.14
C VAL A 130 1.65 -9.84 6.74
N CYS A 131 2.18 -8.92 5.93
CA CYS A 131 2.49 -7.57 6.40
C CYS A 131 1.24 -6.68 6.57
N TYR A 132 0.08 -7.06 6.03
CA TYR A 132 -1.16 -6.30 6.13
C TYR A 132 -2.15 -6.87 7.15
N ALA A 133 -2.16 -8.19 7.32
CA ALA A 133 -3.07 -8.93 8.17
C ALA A 133 -2.89 -8.69 9.68
N ASP A 134 -1.77 -8.11 10.10
CA ASP A 134 -1.37 -8.23 11.49
C ASP A 134 -2.12 -7.34 12.50
N LYS A 135 -2.99 -6.37 12.10
CA LYS A 135 -3.86 -5.63 13.06
C LYS A 135 -5.13 -5.02 12.43
N ASP A 136 -6.15 -5.84 12.17
CA ASP A 136 -7.48 -5.46 11.69
C ASP A 136 -7.60 -5.25 10.17
N LEU A 137 -8.46 -6.07 9.55
CA LEU A 137 -8.90 -5.92 8.17
C LEU A 137 -9.48 -4.50 7.95
N PRO A 138 -9.38 -3.94 6.73
CA PRO A 138 -10.14 -2.74 6.39
C PRO A 138 -11.61 -3.03 6.69
N PRO A 139 -12.30 -2.23 7.53
CA PRO A 139 -13.66 -2.55 7.93
C PRO A 139 -14.54 -2.59 6.67
N VAL A 140 -15.22 -3.69 6.39
CA VAL A 140 -16.07 -3.82 5.17
C VAL A 140 -17.46 -3.22 5.38
N GLY A 141 -17.90 -3.10 6.64
CA GLY A 141 -19.15 -2.43 7.03
C GLY A 141 -18.99 -0.92 7.25
N GLY A 142 -20.12 -0.22 7.43
CA GLY A 142 -20.13 1.20 7.79
C GLY A 142 -19.33 1.42 9.07
N GLN A 143 -18.23 2.18 8.98
CA GLN A 143 -17.54 2.63 10.18
C GLN A 143 -18.54 3.45 11.01
N PRO A 144 -18.73 3.17 12.32
CA PRO A 144 -19.44 4.12 13.15
C PRO A 144 -18.68 5.45 13.05
N ALA A 145 -19.41 6.52 12.79
CA ALA A 145 -18.86 7.87 12.80
C ALA A 145 -18.01 8.00 14.08
N VAL A 146 -16.71 8.24 13.92
CA VAL A 146 -15.83 8.53 15.06
C VAL A 146 -16.32 9.84 15.64
N HIS A 147 -17.22 9.74 16.61
CA HIS A 147 -17.64 10.86 17.42
C HIS A 147 -16.43 11.21 18.28
N ARG A 148 -15.67 12.24 17.89
CA ARG A 148 -14.79 12.92 18.83
C ARG A 148 -15.69 13.51 19.92
N PRO A 149 -15.57 13.10 21.20
CA PRO A 149 -16.13 13.90 22.26
C PRO A 149 -15.34 15.21 22.28
N GLY A 150 -16.02 16.31 21.96
CA GLY A 150 -15.51 17.63 22.23
C GLY A 150 -15.24 17.73 23.72
N THR A 151 -14.00 17.99 24.10
CA THR A 151 -13.72 18.49 25.45
C THR A 151 -14.27 19.90 25.50
N ALA A 152 -15.48 20.00 26.04
CA ALA A 152 -16.09 21.23 26.46
C ALA A 152 -15.31 21.84 27.63
N ARG A 153 -15.03 23.14 27.48
CA ARG A 153 -14.74 24.18 28.49
C ARG A 153 -13.51 24.05 29.38
#